data_AF-A0A832B1X9-F1
#
_entry.id   AF-A0A832B1X9-F1
#
_cell.length_a   1.000
_cell.length_b   1.000
_cell.length_c   1.000
_cell.angle_alpha   90.00
_cell.angle_beta   90.00
_cell.angle_gamma   90.00
#
_symmetry.space_group_name_H-M   'P 1'
#
loop_
_entity.id
_entity.type
_entity.pdbx_description
1 polymer ?
#
loop_
_entity_poly.entity_id
_entity_poly.type
_entity_poly.pdbx_seq_one_letter_code
_entity_poly.pdbx_strand_id
1 'polypeptide(L)'
;MQVHLAYGETGLDVELPDSSTLVVTPQYPGAVTDPVAEVRRALREPVAGPPLSAVVRRGQRVAIAICDGTRPQPRRVVVPVVLEELAEIVDLDDVVVLVATGTHRANTPEELAV
;
A
#
# COMPACT_ATOMS: atom_id res chain seq x y z
N MET A 1 34.08 -5.63 7.12
CA MET A 1 32.68 -5.79 7.59
C MET A 1 31.86 -6.54 6.57
N GLN A 2 30.87 -7.31 7.03
CA GLN A 2 29.92 -8.00 6.18
C GLN A 2 28.65 -7.14 6.00
N VAL A 3 28.19 -6.98 4.77
CA VAL A 3 26.99 -6.21 4.42
C VAL A 3 26.09 -7.04 3.51
N HIS A 4 24.80 -7.09 3.83
CA HIS A 4 23.79 -7.76 3.00
C HIS A 4 23.07 -6.75 2.11
N LEU A 5 23.11 -6.97 0.79
CA LEU A 5 22.47 -6.12 -0.22
C LEU A 5 21.17 -6.76 -0.71
N ALA A 6 20.11 -5.96 -0.85
CA ALA A 6 18.86 -6.37 -1.48
C ALA A 6 19.06 -6.51 -3.00
N TYR A 7 19.56 -7.67 -3.43
CA TYR A 7 19.86 -8.01 -4.81
C TYR A 7 19.25 -9.37 -5.18
N GLY A 8 18.45 -9.41 -6.25
CA GLY A 8 17.70 -10.61 -6.62
C GLY A 8 16.65 -10.98 -5.56
N GLU A 9 16.37 -12.28 -5.43
CA GLU A 9 15.38 -12.80 -4.47
C GLU A 9 16.00 -13.18 -3.11
N THR A 10 17.27 -13.55 -3.09
CA THR A 10 17.96 -14.07 -1.90
C THR A 10 18.90 -13.06 -1.25
N GLY A 11 19.14 -11.92 -1.90
CA GLY A 11 20.15 -10.95 -1.50
C GLY A 11 21.57 -11.39 -1.85
N LEU A 12 22.53 -10.50 -1.56
CA LEU A 12 23.95 -10.68 -1.83
C LEU A 12 24.77 -10.21 -0.63
N ASP A 13 25.53 -11.12 -0.05
CA ASP A 13 26.49 -10.79 1.01
C ASP A 13 27.82 -10.33 0.40
N VAL A 14 28.32 -9.20 0.88
CA VAL A 14 29.60 -8.62 0.45
C VAL A 14 30.48 -8.29 1.65
N GLU A 15 31.78 -8.51 1.48
CA GLU A 15 32.79 -8.11 2.45
C GLU A 15 33.45 -6.79 2.00
N LEU A 16 33.37 -5.77 2.85
CA LEU A 16 33.90 -4.43 2.58
C LEU A 16 34.97 -4.02 3.60
N PRO A 17 35.99 -3.23 3.22
CA PRO A 17 37.04 -2.79 4.15
C PRO A 17 36.51 -1.81 5.21
N ASP A 18 36.74 -2.12 6.50
CA ASP A 18 36.26 -1.28 7.62
C ASP A 18 36.88 0.12 7.63
N SER A 19 38.12 0.24 7.16
CA SER A 19 38.90 1.49 7.20
C SER A 19 38.42 2.56 6.22
N SER A 20 37.57 2.20 5.25
CA SER A 20 37.15 3.10 4.18
C SER A 20 35.67 2.99 3.81
N THR A 21 34.86 2.31 4.64
CA THR A 21 33.45 2.05 4.34
C THR A 21 32.54 2.60 5.43
N LEU A 22 31.56 3.41 5.03
CA LEU A 22 30.45 3.86 5.86
C LEU A 22 29.15 3.27 5.33
N VAL A 23 28.39 2.57 6.18
CA VAL A 23 27.09 1.99 5.82
C VAL A 23 25.98 2.87 6.39
N VAL A 24 25.04 3.27 5.52
CA VAL A 24 23.84 4.02 5.91
C VAL A 24 22.62 3.12 5.68
N THR A 25 21.86 2.86 6.74
CA THR A 25 20.65 2.03 6.67
C THR A 25 19.41 2.84 7.05
N PRO A 26 18.25 2.54 6.44
CA PRO A 26 16.99 3.12 6.86
C PRO A 26 16.60 2.64 8.26
N GLN A 27 15.93 3.51 9.02
CA GLN A 27 15.24 3.12 10.24
C GLN A 27 13.84 2.64 9.88
N TYR A 28 13.57 1.36 10.08
CA TYR A 28 12.25 0.81 9.88
C TYR A 28 11.45 0.90 11.19
N PRO A 29 10.33 1.65 11.24
CA PRO A 29 9.42 1.55 12.36
C PRO A 29 8.87 0.11 12.42
N GLY A 30 8.55 -0.35 13.64
CA GLY A 30 7.94 -1.66 13.82
C GLY A 30 6.63 -1.77 13.05
N ALA A 31 6.37 -2.97 12.49
CA ALA A 31 5.10 -3.26 11.87
C ALA A 31 3.97 -3.19 12.90
N VAL A 32 2.80 -2.74 12.47
CA VAL A 32 1.59 -2.78 13.30
C VAL A 32 1.13 -4.22 13.52
N THR A 33 0.58 -4.51 14.69
CA THR A 33 0.14 -5.87 15.07
C THR A 33 -1.04 -6.35 14.24
N ASP A 34 -1.99 -5.46 13.97
CA ASP A 34 -3.17 -5.75 13.15
C ASP A 34 -3.30 -4.70 12.03
N PRO A 35 -2.80 -5.00 10.83
CA PRO A 35 -2.89 -4.10 9.69
C PRO A 35 -4.31 -3.74 9.28
N VAL A 36 -5.27 -4.67 9.43
CA VAL A 36 -6.67 -4.46 9.05
C VAL A 36 -7.32 -3.47 10.01
N ALA A 37 -7.16 -3.68 11.32
CA ALA A 37 -7.66 -2.77 12.33
C ALA A 37 -7.03 -1.38 12.20
N GLU A 38 -5.73 -1.30 11.90
CA GLU A 38 -5.04 -0.03 11.76
C GLU A 38 -5.52 0.76 10.53
N VAL A 39 -5.73 0.12 9.38
CA VAL A 39 -6.29 0.80 8.20
C VAL A 39 -7.69 1.32 8.51
N ARG A 40 -8.53 0.51 9.16
CA ARG A 40 -9.89 0.93 9.55
C ARG A 40 -9.86 2.13 10.51
N ARG A 41 -8.98 2.09 11.52
CA ARG A 41 -8.76 3.21 12.44
C ARG A 41 -8.37 4.47 11.67
N ALA A 42 -7.41 4.37 10.74
CA ALA A 42 -6.94 5.52 9.97
C ALA A 42 -8.03 6.15 9.08
N LEU A 43 -8.97 5.37 8.55
CA LEU A 43 -10.10 5.88 7.75
C LEU A 43 -11.14 6.64 8.59
N ARG A 44 -11.31 6.23 9.85
CA ARG A 44 -12.28 6.80 10.82
C ARG A 44 -11.69 7.96 11.63
N GLU A 45 -10.38 7.94 11.87
CA GLU A 45 -9.62 8.93 12.63
C GLU A 45 -8.44 9.44 11.79
N PRO A 46 -8.71 10.16 10.69
CA PRO A 46 -7.66 10.64 9.80
C PRO A 46 -6.79 11.71 10.48
N VAL A 47 -5.50 11.71 10.14
CA VAL A 47 -4.54 12.72 10.64
C VAL A 47 -4.93 14.13 10.20
N ALA A 48 -5.51 14.27 9.01
CA ALA A 48 -5.97 15.54 8.48
C ALA A 48 -7.24 15.34 7.64
N GLY A 49 -8.18 16.27 7.79
CA GLY A 49 -9.47 16.23 7.10
C GLY A 49 -10.53 15.40 7.83
N PRO A 50 -11.74 15.33 7.26
CA PRO A 50 -12.84 14.54 7.80
C PRO A 50 -12.67 13.03 7.49
N PRO A 51 -13.31 12.13 8.27
CA PRO A 51 -13.29 10.70 8.00
C PRO A 51 -13.94 10.37 6.65
N LEU A 52 -13.64 9.18 6.10
CA LEU A 52 -14.16 8.73 4.80
C LEU A 52 -15.70 8.82 4.74
N SER A 53 -16.36 8.47 5.84
CA SER A 53 -17.83 8.49 5.95
C SER A 53 -18.45 9.89 5.85
N ALA A 54 -17.67 10.94 6.08
CA ALA A 54 -18.13 12.33 5.97
C ALA A 54 -17.82 12.98 4.61
N VAL A 55 -16.94 12.37 3.79
CA VAL A 55 -16.63 12.85 2.42
C VAL A 55 -17.47 12.18 1.35
N VAL A 56 -17.95 10.97 1.59
CA VAL A 56 -18.79 10.21 0.66
C VAL A 56 -20.26 10.33 1.03
N ARG A 57 -21.14 10.35 0.02
CA ARG A 57 -22.60 10.46 0.21
C ARG A 57 -23.33 9.36 -0.57
N ARG A 58 -24.52 9.00 -0.10
CA ARG A 58 -25.39 8.02 -0.79
C ARG A 58 -25.64 8.42 -2.26
N GLY A 59 -25.57 7.43 -3.16
CA GLY A 59 -25.76 7.62 -4.61
C GLY A 59 -24.60 8.29 -5.34
N GLN A 60 -23.45 8.48 -4.68
CA GLN A 60 -22.25 9.03 -5.29
C GLN A 60 -21.44 7.93 -5.98
N ARG A 61 -20.90 8.23 -7.17
CA ARG A 61 -19.87 7.39 -7.80
C ARG A 61 -18.50 7.64 -7.21
N VAL A 62 -17.78 6.58 -6.89
CA VAL A 62 -16.49 6.62 -6.21
C VAL A 62 -15.42 5.94 -7.04
N ALA A 63 -14.29 6.60 -7.25
CA ALA A 63 -13.11 5.99 -7.86
C ALA A 63 -12.00 5.85 -6.81
N ILE A 64 -11.45 4.64 -6.68
CA ILE A 64 -10.34 4.32 -5.78
C ILE A 64 -9.09 4.11 -6.64
N ALA A 65 -8.13 5.02 -6.55
CA ALA A 65 -6.83 4.84 -7.21
C ALA A 65 -5.92 3.97 -6.35
N ILE A 66 -5.38 2.89 -6.92
CA ILE A 66 -4.39 2.01 -6.28
C ILE A 66 -3.08 2.00 -7.05
N CYS A 67 -1.98 1.67 -6.38
CA CYS A 67 -0.71 1.53 -7.05
C CYS A 67 -0.69 0.31 -7.98
N ASP A 68 0.12 0.36 -9.03
CA ASP A 68 0.36 -0.76 -9.93
C ASP A 68 1.26 -1.85 -9.31
N GLY A 69 1.53 -2.91 -10.07
CA GLY A 69 2.40 -4.02 -9.67
C GLY A 69 3.85 -3.64 -9.32
N THR A 70 4.32 -2.43 -9.62
CA THR A 70 5.69 -2.00 -9.34
C THR A 70 5.88 -1.46 -7.92
N ARG A 71 4.78 -1.34 -7.15
CA ARG A 71 4.79 -0.84 -5.78
C ARG A 71 4.41 -1.94 -4.79
N PRO A 72 5.15 -2.10 -3.68
CA PRO A 72 4.83 -3.07 -2.62
C PRO A 72 3.70 -2.53 -1.70
N GLN A 73 2.61 -2.03 -2.29
CA GLN A 73 1.46 -1.58 -1.52
C GLN A 73 0.71 -2.81 -0.96
N PRO A 74 0.33 -2.83 0.33
CA PRO A 74 -0.44 -3.93 0.93
C PRO A 74 -1.91 -3.92 0.48
N ARG A 75 -2.16 -4.03 -0.83
CA ARG A 75 -3.47 -3.87 -1.47
C ARG A 75 -4.52 -4.88 -0.94
N ARG A 76 -4.10 -6.10 -0.63
CA ARG A 76 -4.96 -7.15 -0.04
C ARG A 76 -5.51 -6.81 1.34
N VAL A 77 -4.86 -5.89 2.05
CA VAL A 77 -5.33 -5.36 3.34
C VAL A 77 -6.13 -4.09 3.12
N VAL A 78 -5.58 -3.14 2.35
CA VAL A 78 -6.16 -1.80 2.23
C VAL A 78 -7.46 -1.78 1.42
N VAL A 79 -7.48 -2.42 0.25
CA VAL A 79 -8.62 -2.32 -0.67
C VAL A 79 -9.90 -2.92 -0.07
N PRO A 80 -9.88 -4.14 0.53
CA PRO A 80 -11.08 -4.68 1.16
C PRO A 80 -11.62 -3.79 2.28
N VAL A 81 -10.76 -3.26 3.16
CA VAL A 81 -11.20 -2.39 4.26
C VAL A 81 -11.82 -1.09 3.74
N VAL A 82 -11.26 -0.49 2.68
CA VAL A 82 -11.85 0.71 2.06
C VAL A 82 -13.22 0.38 1.45
N LEU A 83 -13.35 -0.76 0.75
CA LEU A 83 -14.62 -1.19 0.17
C LEU A 83 -15.67 -1.49 1.25
N GLU A 84 -15.29 -2.12 2.36
CA GLU A 84 -16.16 -2.35 3.52
C GLU A 84 -16.73 -1.03 4.08
N GLU A 85 -15.88 -0.03 4.32
CA GLU A 85 -16.32 1.27 4.84
C GLU A 85 -17.21 2.03 3.83
N LEU A 86 -16.98 1.84 2.52
CA LEU A 86 -17.81 2.45 1.47
C LEU A 86 -19.16 1.74 1.31
N ALA A 87 -19.21 0.41 1.45
CA ALA A 87 -20.43 -0.39 1.28
C ALA A 87 -21.54 -0.02 2.28
N GLU A 88 -21.19 0.58 3.42
CA GLU A 88 -22.15 1.11 4.39
C GLU A 88 -22.88 2.39 3.88
N ILE A 89 -22.37 3.01 2.81
CA ILE A 89 -22.77 4.37 2.37
C ILE A 89 -23.20 4.38 0.90
N VAL A 90 -22.49 3.70 0.00
CA VAL A 90 -22.75 3.68 -1.44
C VAL A 90 -22.99 2.26 -1.93
N ASP A 91 -23.65 2.14 -3.09
CA ASP A 91 -23.70 0.88 -3.82
C ASP A 91 -22.30 0.58 -4.38
N LEU A 92 -21.82 -0.65 -4.22
CA LEU A 92 -20.50 -1.04 -4.75
C LEU A 92 -20.49 -1.07 -6.28
N ASP A 93 -21.65 -1.18 -6.94
CA ASP A 93 -21.77 -1.02 -8.39
C ASP A 93 -21.42 0.40 -8.87
N ASP A 94 -21.46 1.40 -7.98
CA ASP A 94 -21.03 2.78 -8.23
C ASP A 94 -19.54 3.01 -7.88
N VAL A 95 -18.81 1.96 -7.49
CA VAL A 95 -17.38 2.03 -7.13
C VAL A 95 -16.51 1.42 -8.23
N VAL A 96 -15.48 2.16 -8.64
CA VAL A 96 -14.45 1.66 -9.58
C VAL A 96 -13.07 1.69 -8.94
N VAL A 97 -12.32 0.60 -9.08
CA VAL A 97 -10.90 0.55 -8.71
C VAL A 97 -10.05 0.82 -9.94
N LEU A 98 -9.21 1.86 -9.88
CA LEU A 98 -8.32 2.29 -10.95
C LEU A 98 -6.88 1.94 -10.59
N VAL A 99 -6.25 1.09 -11.41
CA VAL A 99 -4.81 0.81 -11.28
C VAL A 99 -4.03 1.98 -11.88
N ALA A 100 -3.36 2.76 -11.04
CA ALA A 100 -2.64 3.96 -11.43
C ALA A 100 -1.25 3.62 -11.97
N THR A 101 -1.18 3.17 -13.24
CA THR A 101 0.06 2.76 -13.91
C THR A 101 0.99 3.93 -14.27
N GLY A 102 0.46 5.15 -14.36
CA GLY A 102 1.23 6.29 -14.89
C GLY A 102 1.74 5.97 -16.30
N THR A 103 3.06 6.01 -16.50
CA THR A 103 3.70 5.68 -17.77
C THR A 103 4.08 4.20 -17.93
N HIS A 104 3.79 3.35 -16.93
CA HIS A 104 4.07 1.93 -17.01
C HIS A 104 3.06 1.20 -17.91
N ARG A 105 3.42 -0.02 -18.33
CA ARG A 105 2.48 -0.93 -18.99
C ARG A 105 1.33 -1.29 -18.05
N ALA A 106 0.22 -1.74 -18.62
CA ALA A 106 -0.86 -2.35 -17.87
C ALA A 106 -0.36 -3.59 -17.11
N ASN A 107 -0.94 -3.83 -15.93
CA ASN A 107 -0.71 -5.07 -15.19
C ASN A 107 -1.40 -6.24 -15.87
N THR A 108 -0.79 -7.43 -15.76
CA THR A 108 -1.43 -8.67 -16.23
C THR A 108 -2.47 -9.14 -15.21
N PRO A 109 -3.43 -9.99 -15.60
CA PRO A 109 -4.37 -10.61 -14.65
C PRO A 109 -3.66 -11.33 -13.50
N GLU A 110 -2.54 -11.99 -13.78
CA GLU A 110 -1.74 -12.69 -12.77
C GLU A 110 -1.17 -11.70 -11.76
N GLU A 111 -0.63 -10.56 -12.19
CA GLU A 111 -0.13 -9.51 -11.29
C GLU A 111 -1.22 -8.87 -10.43
N LEU A 112 -2.48 -8.92 -10.87
CA LEU A 112 -3.64 -8.41 -10.13
C LEU A 112 -4.31 -9.46 -9.23
N ALA A 113 -4.09 -10.74 -9.50
CA ALA A 113 -4.57 -11.84 -8.67
C ALA A 113 -3.72 -12.02 -7.40
N VAL A 114 -2.51 -11.45 -7.38
CA VAL A 114 -1.63 -11.36 -6.19
C VAL A 114 -1.98 -10.16 -5.31
#